data_AF-A0A426SHW8-F1
#
_entry.id   AF-A0A426SHW8-F1
#
_cell.length_a   1.000
_cell.length_b   1.000
_cell.length_c   1.000
_cell.angle_alpha   90.00
_cell.angle_beta   90.00
_cell.angle_gamma   90.00
#
_symmetry.space_group_name_H-M   'P 1'
#
loop_
_entity.id
_entity.type
_entity.pdbx_description
1 polymer ?
#
loop_
_entity_poly.entity_id
_entity_poly.type
_entity_poly.pdbx_seq_one_letter_code
_entity_poly.pdbx_strand_id
1 'polypeptide(L)'
;MDESTDSTVLVEQAGQISLGRTAVAMHRTLSDRHSSYVVMRCRHGDEEVDLTARPGQEVDVPGAGRVLVVEVRASTTERRGAVLLQPA
;
A
#
# COMPACT_ATOMS: atom_id res chain seq x y z
N MET A 1 -29.70 17.31 -6.58
CA MET A 1 -28.69 18.09 -5.84
C MET A 1 -27.54 17.13 -5.66
N ASP A 2 -26.46 17.35 -6.40
CA ASP A 2 -25.25 16.54 -6.38
C ASP A 2 -24.53 16.74 -5.04
N GLU A 3 -24.55 15.73 -4.17
CA GLU A 3 -23.55 15.58 -3.12
C GLU A 3 -22.52 14.57 -3.64
N SER A 4 -21.66 15.00 -4.57
CA SER A 4 -20.34 14.36 -4.71
C SER A 4 -19.58 14.67 -3.43
N THR A 5 -19.77 13.83 -2.42
CA THR A 5 -18.96 13.81 -1.23
C THR A 5 -17.57 13.38 -1.68
N ASP A 6 -16.70 14.37 -1.90
CA ASP A 6 -15.27 14.16 -2.06
C ASP A 6 -14.74 13.69 -0.70
N SER A 7 -15.01 12.41 -0.42
CA SER A 7 -14.66 11.72 0.80
C SER A 7 -13.18 11.47 0.75
N THR A 8 -12.41 12.53 1.05
CA THR A 8 -10.97 12.45 1.19
C THR A 8 -10.66 11.45 2.30
N VAL A 9 -10.23 10.24 1.92
CA VAL A 9 -9.85 9.19 2.87
C VAL A 9 -8.42 9.46 3.33
N LEU A 10 -8.24 9.82 4.60
CA LEU A 10 -6.93 9.97 5.22
C LEU A 10 -6.28 8.59 5.40
N VAL A 11 -5.11 8.37 4.79
CA VAL A 11 -4.37 7.10 4.88
C VAL A 11 -3.00 7.32 5.52
N GLU A 12 -2.76 6.76 6.70
CA GLU A 12 -1.47 6.88 7.42
C GLU A 12 -0.43 5.93 6.82
N GLN A 13 0.84 6.33 6.70
CA GLN A 13 1.90 5.43 6.19
C GLN A 13 2.14 4.24 7.15
N ALA A 14 2.16 3.03 6.61
CA ALA A 14 2.42 1.78 7.34
C ALA A 14 3.88 1.32 7.26
N GLY A 15 4.59 1.66 6.18
CA GLY A 15 5.99 1.29 5.99
C GLY A 15 6.58 1.87 4.71
N GLN A 16 7.85 1.58 4.47
CA GLN A 16 8.54 1.93 3.24
C GLN A 16 9.49 0.80 2.84
N ILE A 17 9.57 0.51 1.55
CA ILE A 17 10.53 -0.42 0.98
C ILE A 17 11.21 0.24 -0.22
N SER A 18 12.43 -0.18 -0.52
CA SER A 18 13.13 0.19 -1.76
C SER A 18 13.31 -1.04 -2.62
N LEU A 19 12.85 -0.95 -3.86
CA LEU A 19 12.97 -2.01 -4.87
C LEU A 19 13.81 -1.45 -6.02
N GLY A 20 15.09 -1.80 -6.04
CA GLY A 20 16.05 -1.20 -6.96
C GLY A 20 16.17 0.32 -6.74
N ARG A 21 15.77 1.12 -7.75
CA ARG A 21 15.77 2.59 -7.70
C ARG A 21 14.42 3.19 -7.32
N THR A 22 13.40 2.35 -7.11
CA THR A 22 12.05 2.80 -6.78
C THR A 22 11.83 2.74 -5.28
N ALA A 23 11.38 3.85 -4.71
CA ALA A 23 10.90 3.89 -3.33
C ALA A 23 9.39 3.65 -3.32
N VAL A 24 8.93 2.74 -2.47
CA VAL A 24 7.51 2.43 -2.32
C VAL A 24 7.12 2.67 -0.87
N ALA A 25 6.31 3.71 -0.64
CA ALA A 25 5.67 3.93 0.64
C ALA A 25 4.36 3.14 0.69
N MET A 26 4.25 2.24 1.65
CA MET A 26 3.06 1.42 1.87
C MET A 26 2.20 2.16 2.88
N HIS A 27 0.96 2.50 2.53
CA HIS A 27 0.02 3.12 3.44
C HIS A 27 -0.87 2.08 4.14
N ARG A 28 -1.34 2.43 5.33
CA ARG A 28 -2.16 1.58 6.20
C ARG A 28 -3.34 1.08 5.40
N THR A 29 -3.45 -0.24 5.45
CA THR A 29 -4.51 -1.01 4.85
C THR A 29 -5.87 -0.41 5.16
N LEU A 30 -6.54 0.01 4.11
CA LEU A 30 -7.95 0.36 4.15
C LEU A 30 -8.74 -0.94 3.97
N SER A 31 -9.78 -1.12 4.76
CA SER A 31 -10.75 -2.20 4.55
C SER A 31 -12.03 -1.54 4.07
N ASP A 32 -12.47 -1.88 2.87
CA ASP A 32 -13.80 -1.51 2.39
C ASP A 32 -14.80 -2.64 2.65
N ARG A 33 -16.03 -2.49 2.15
CA ARG A 33 -17.09 -3.52 2.24
C ARG A 33 -16.72 -4.84 1.57
N HIS A 34 -15.65 -4.89 0.78
CA HIS A 34 -15.24 -6.04 -0.01
C HIS A 34 -14.06 -6.79 0.61
N SER A 35 -13.02 -6.10 1.08
CA SER A 35 -11.88 -6.67 1.80
C SER A 35 -10.79 -5.62 2.09
N SER A 36 -9.77 -6.03 2.85
CA SER A 36 -8.54 -5.27 3.02
C SER A 36 -7.77 -5.09 1.70
N TYR A 37 -7.25 -3.88 1.46
CA TYR A 37 -6.37 -3.56 0.34
C TYR A 37 -5.24 -2.62 0.78
N VAL A 38 -4.15 -2.59 0.02
CA VAL A 38 -3.02 -1.69 0.26
C VAL A 38 -3.03 -0.55 -0.75
N VAL A 39 -2.65 0.64 -0.28
CA VAL A 39 -2.30 1.78 -1.13
C VAL A 39 -0.79 1.93 -1.09
N MET A 40 -0.16 2.03 -2.25
CA MET A 40 1.28 2.13 -2.43
C MET A 40 1.58 3.41 -3.17
N ARG A 41 2.38 4.29 -2.57
CA ARG A 41 2.94 5.45 -3.25
C ARG A 41 4.33 5.10 -3.76
N CYS A 42 4.47 5.02 -5.07
CA CYS A 42 5.70 4.63 -5.74
C CYS A 42 6.37 5.88 -6.30
N ARG A 43 7.66 6.05 -6.02
CA ARG A 43 8.48 7.13 -6.56
C ARG A 43 9.66 6.56 -7.33
N HIS A 44 9.76 6.92 -8.61
CA HIS A 44 10.85 6.52 -9.50
C HIS A 44 11.36 7.73 -10.30
N GLY A 45 12.55 8.23 -9.96
CA GLY A 45 13.03 9.50 -10.53
C GLY A 45 12.11 10.65 -10.15
N ASP A 46 11.58 11.34 -11.16
CA ASP A 46 10.63 12.45 -11.03
C ASP A 46 9.16 11.99 -11.13
N GLU A 47 8.91 10.69 -11.32
CA GLU A 47 7.57 10.11 -11.39
C GLU A 47 7.08 9.68 -10.01
N GLU A 48 5.86 10.07 -9.65
CA GLU A 48 5.13 9.63 -8.47
C GLU A 48 3.77 9.06 -8.90
N VAL A 49 3.47 7.82 -8.49
CA VAL A 49 2.20 7.15 -8.80
C VAL A 49 1.64 6.47 -7.55
N ASP A 50 0.34 6.62 -7.35
CA ASP A 50 -0.40 5.89 -6.33
C ASP A 50 -1.06 4.65 -6.95
N LEU A 51 -0.75 3.48 -6.40
CA LEU A 51 -1.25 2.18 -6.83
C LEU A 51 -2.07 1.54 -5.72
N THR A 52 -3.08 0.74 -6.08
CA THR A 52 -3.86 -0.04 -5.13
C THR A 52 -3.87 -1.51 -5.51
N ALA A 53 -3.84 -2.38 -4.52
CA ALA A 53 -3.88 -3.82 -4.74
C ALA A 53 -4.45 -4.59 -3.55
N ARG A 54 -5.09 -5.71 -3.88
CA ARG A 54 -5.60 -6.70 -2.93
C ARG A 54 -4.67 -7.92 -2.87
N PRO A 55 -4.78 -8.75 -1.81
CA PRO A 55 -4.09 -10.03 -1.77
C PRO A 55 -4.29 -10.85 -3.04
N GLY A 56 -3.21 -11.41 -3.59
CA GLY A 56 -3.18 -12.19 -4.81
C GLY A 56 -3.06 -11.37 -6.11
N GLN A 57 -3.07 -10.03 -6.06
CA GLN A 57 -2.92 -9.21 -7.26
C GLN A 57 -1.46 -8.87 -7.54
N GLU A 58 -1.09 -8.91 -8.82
CA GLU A 58 0.15 -8.33 -9.34
C GLU A 58 -0.11 -6.90 -9.80
N VAL A 59 0.84 -6.02 -9.50
CA VAL A 59 0.80 -4.60 -9.88
C VAL A 59 2.11 -4.25 -10.57
N ASP A 60 2.03 -3.60 -11.73
CA ASP A 60 3.20 -3.05 -12.41
C ASP A 60 3.66 -1.79 -11.67
N VAL A 61 4.82 -1.87 -11.02
CA VAL A 61 5.43 -0.76 -10.28
C VAL A 61 6.53 -0.13 -11.13
N PRO A 62 6.46 1.18 -11.45
CA PRO A 62 7.48 1.86 -12.23
C PRO A 62 8.88 1.65 -11.67
N GLY A 63 9.80 1.16 -12.51
CA GLY A 63 11.19 0.90 -12.15
C GLY A 63 11.45 -0.29 -11.21
N ALA A 64 10.41 -0.96 -10.71
CA ALA A 64 10.51 -2.18 -9.90
C ALA A 64 9.91 -3.43 -10.57
N GLY A 65 9.15 -3.25 -11.67
CA GLY A 65 8.50 -4.35 -12.38
C GLY A 65 7.24 -4.84 -11.67
N ARG A 66 6.87 -6.10 -11.87
CA ARG A 66 5.67 -6.67 -11.25
C ARG A 66 5.89 -6.98 -9.78
N VAL A 67 5.00 -6.46 -8.94
CA VAL A 67 4.97 -6.74 -7.51
C VAL A 67 3.69 -7.51 -7.19
N LEU A 68 3.84 -8.72 -6.65
CA LEU A 68 2.73 -9.53 -6.13
C LEU A 68 2.42 -9.11 -4.70
N VAL A 69 1.18 -8.67 -4.45
CA VAL A 69 0.68 -8.43 -3.10
C VAL A 69 0.20 -9.76 -2.52
N VAL A 70 1.06 -10.43 -1.75
CA VAL A 70 0.75 -11.76 -1.19
C VAL A 70 -0.32 -11.68 -0.10
N GLU A 71 -0.20 -10.70 0.78
CA GLU A 71 -1.06 -10.56 1.94
C GLU A 71 -1.22 -9.08 2.30
N VAL A 72 -2.40 -8.72 2.79
CA VAL A 72 -2.68 -7.39 3.34
C VAL A 72 -3.31 -7.57 4.70
N ARG A 73 -2.71 -6.96 5.73
CA ARG A 73 -3.23 -7.00 7.10
C ARG A 73 -3.71 -5.62 7.51
N ALA A 74 -5.01 -5.52 7.79
CA ALA A 74 -5.61 -4.32 8.35
C ALA A 74 -4.83 -3.87 9.60
N SER A 75 -4.35 -2.62 9.57
CA SER A 75 -3.69 -2.01 10.72
C SER A 75 -4.74 -1.66 11.77
N THR A 76 -4.98 -2.58 12.72
CA THR A 76 -5.77 -2.30 13.92
C THR A 76 -4.89 -1.63 14.98
N THR A 77 -5.49 -0.98 15.99
CA THR A 77 -4.75 -0.40 17.13
C THR A 77 -3.88 -1.42 17.86
N GLU A 78 -4.28 -2.70 17.85
CA GLU A 78 -3.56 -3.83 18.45
C GLU A 78 -2.37 -4.34 17.61
N ARG A 79 -2.31 -3.99 16.32
CA ARG A 79 -1.30 -4.49 15.36
C ARG A 79 -0.42 -3.40 14.77
N ARG A 80 -0.39 -2.20 15.38
CA ARG A 80 0.51 -1.13 14.95
C ARG A 80 1.96 -1.52 15.25
N GLY A 81 2.72 -1.81 14.20
CA GLY A 81 4.13 -1.43 14.14
C GLY A 81 5.19 -2.45 14.57
N ALA A 82 4.97 -3.76 14.50
CA ALA A 82 6.10 -4.70 14.51
C ALA A 82 5.74 -6.06 13.90
N VAL A 83 6.55 -6.49 12.92
CA VAL A 83 6.70 -7.91 12.59
C VAL A 83 8.04 -8.34 13.17
N LEU A 84 8.03 -9.36 14.03
CA LEU A 84 9.27 -10.00 14.48
C LEU A 84 9.83 -10.81 13.30
N LEU A 85 10.93 -10.35 12.73
CA LEU A 85 11.69 -11.13 11.77
C LEU A 85 12.39 -12.26 12.55
N GLN A 86 12.01 -13.51 12.28
CA GLN A 86 12.81 -14.65 12.72
C GLN A 86 14.02 -14.78 11.77
N PRO A 87 15.23 -14.98 12.30
CA PRO A 87 16.39 -15.30 11.46
C PRO A 87 16.14 -16.59 10.68
N ALA A 88 16.66 -16.65 9.45
CA ALA A 88 16.71 -17.87 8.65
C ALA A 88 17.63 -18.93 9.28
#